data_AF-A0AA43BW07-F1
#
_entry.id   AF-A0AA43BW07-F1
#
_cell.length_a   1.000
_cell.length_b   1.000
_cell.length_c   1.000
_cell.angle_alpha   90.00
_cell.angle_beta   90.00
_cell.angle_gamma   90.00
#
_symmetry.space_group_name_H-M   'P 1'
#
loop_
_entity.id
_entity.type
_entity.pdbx_description
1 polymer ?
#
loop_
_entity_poly.entity_id
_entity_poly.type
_entity_poly.pdbx_seq_one_letter_code
_entity_poly.pdbx_strand_id
1 'polypeptide(L)'
;MLDEYVRHLRLAPQSIDTRERYIHADRWIGAMEKTSPLRIAWAEDDPIANIESGRELAKRLPRAEFVEWAGVGHFPNFEDPDFVANQIAISAGL
;
A
#
# COMPACT_ATOMS: atom_id res chain seq x y z
N MET A 1 5.73 26.90 -1.29
CA MET A 1 6.60 26.43 -0.19
C MET A 1 7.01 24.97 -0.33
N LEU A 2 6.15 24.06 -0.83
CA LEU A 2 6.56 22.69 -1.19
C LEU A 2 7.38 22.62 -2.50
N ASP A 3 7.14 23.53 -3.45
CA ASP A 3 7.86 23.57 -4.75
C ASP A 3 9.37 23.81 -4.63
N GLU A 4 9.81 24.50 -3.58
CA GLU A 4 11.22 24.86 -3.39
C GLU A 4 12.03 23.75 -2.70
N TYR A 5 11.35 22.92 -1.89
CA TYR A 5 11.95 21.78 -1.21
C TYR A 5 12.25 20.63 -2.19
N VAL A 6 11.36 20.40 -3.16
CA VAL A 6 11.55 19.39 -4.21
C VAL A 6 12.61 19.81 -5.23
N ARG A 7 12.85 21.12 -5.42
CA ARG A 7 13.89 21.63 -6.34
C ARG A 7 15.32 21.22 -6.00
N HIS A 8 15.60 20.93 -4.73
CA HIS A 8 16.96 20.63 -4.26
C HIS A 8 17.23 19.14 -4.05
N LEU A 9 16.19 18.32 -4.06
CA LEU A 9 16.34 16.87 -4.18
C LEU A 9 16.65 16.59 -5.65
N ARG A 10 17.94 16.45 -5.98
CA ARG A 10 18.40 15.81 -7.22
C ARG A 10 17.99 14.34 -7.19
N LEU A 11 16.69 14.06 -7.24
CA LEU A 11 16.18 12.73 -7.47
C LEU A 11 16.58 12.40 -8.91
N ALA A 12 17.37 11.34 -9.11
CA ALA A 12 17.60 10.73 -10.42
C ALA A 12 16.26 10.66 -11.19
N PRO A 13 16.20 10.79 -12.52
CA PRO A 13 14.94 10.94 -13.27
C PRO A 13 13.91 9.92 -12.77
N GLN A 14 13.03 10.39 -11.90
CA GLN A 14 12.01 9.56 -11.29
C GLN A 14 10.95 9.37 -12.37
N SER A 15 10.39 8.18 -12.47
CA SER A 15 9.17 8.02 -13.25
C SER A 15 8.14 9.04 -12.73
N ILE A 16 7.27 9.54 -13.62
CA ILE A 16 6.22 10.49 -13.23
C ILE A 16 5.42 9.91 -12.04
N ASP A 17 5.14 8.60 -12.06
CA ASP A 17 4.49 7.88 -10.96
C ASP A 17 5.20 8.08 -9.61
N THR A 18 6.53 7.88 -9.56
CA THR A 18 7.29 8.04 -8.32
C THR A 18 7.25 9.48 -7.81
N ARG A 19 7.34 10.48 -8.71
CA ARG A 19 7.22 11.90 -8.32
C ARG A 19 5.85 12.20 -7.71
N GLU A 20 4.77 11.75 -8.34
CA GLU A 20 3.41 11.98 -7.86
C GLU A 20 3.18 11.34 -6.48
N ARG A 21 3.72 10.14 -6.23
CA ARG A 21 3.67 9.48 -4.92
C ARG A 21 4.29 10.34 -3.80
N TYR A 22 5.40 11.02 -4.06
CA TYR A 22 6.01 11.90 -3.05
C TYR A 22 5.19 13.16 -2.80
N ILE A 23 4.69 13.80 -3.85
CA ILE A 23 3.94 15.07 -3.73
C ILE A 23 2.57 14.86 -3.08
N HIS A 24 1.96 13.69 -3.29
CA HIS A 24 0.61 13.40 -2.82
C HIS A 24 0.54 12.39 -1.67
N ALA A 25 1.68 11.98 -1.10
CA ALA A 25 1.75 11.02 0.00
C ALA A 25 0.81 11.38 1.16
N ASP A 26 0.83 12.64 1.64
CA ASP A 26 -0.02 13.07 2.76
C ASP A 26 -1.51 13.01 2.42
N ARG A 27 -1.88 13.32 1.17
CA ARG A 27 -3.28 13.24 0.72
C ARG A 27 -3.75 11.80 0.68
N TRP A 28 -2.95 10.89 0.11
CA TRP A 28 -3.36 9.51 -0.12
C TRP A 28 -3.27 8.68 1.16
N ILE A 29 -2.14 8.73 1.87
CA ILE A 29 -1.96 7.99 3.11
C ILE A 29 -2.84 8.60 4.21
N GLY A 30 -2.98 9.93 4.27
CA GLY A 30 -3.87 10.61 5.22
C GLY A 30 -5.36 10.30 4.99
N ALA A 31 -5.76 9.87 3.79
CA ALA A 31 -7.10 9.35 3.55
C ALA A 31 -7.25 7.96 4.19
N MET A 32 -6.28 7.07 4.00
CA MET A 32 -6.25 5.73 4.61
C MET A 32 -6.23 5.80 6.15
N GLU A 33 -5.45 6.73 6.72
CA GLU A 33 -5.41 6.98 8.17
C GLU A 33 -6.79 7.30 8.76
N LYS A 34 -7.68 7.92 7.97
CA LYS A 34 -9.03 8.32 8.39
C LYS A 34 -10.10 7.27 8.09
N THR A 35 -9.78 6.27 7.28
CA THR A 35 -10.71 5.19 6.92
C THR A 35 -10.81 4.17 8.04
N SER A 36 -12.04 3.81 8.41
CA SER A 36 -12.35 2.74 9.35
C SER A 36 -13.75 2.19 9.04
N PRO A 37 -13.95 0.86 8.94
CA PRO A 37 -12.91 -0.18 9.05
C PRO A 37 -11.96 -0.18 7.83
N LEU A 38 -10.73 -0.64 8.03
CA LEU A 38 -9.74 -0.82 6.97
C LEU A 38 -9.02 -2.15 7.16
N ARG A 39 -8.93 -2.96 6.09
CA ARG A 39 -8.10 -4.15 6.01
C ARG A 39 -7.07 -3.97 4.90
N ILE A 40 -5.84 -4.42 5.15
CA ILE A 40 -4.72 -4.42 4.23
C ILE A 40 -4.24 -5.87 4.11
N ALA A 41 -4.56 -6.52 3.00
CA ALA A 41 -4.01 -7.82 2.66
C ALA A 41 -2.82 -7.63 1.71
N TRP A 42 -1.68 -8.25 2.01
CA TRP A 42 -0.43 -8.03 1.29
C TRP A 42 0.26 -9.35 0.96
N ALA A 43 0.64 -9.51 -0.30
CA ALA A 43 1.33 -10.67 -0.81
C ALA A 43 2.81 -10.65 -0.38
N GLU A 44 3.26 -11.68 0.31
CA GLU A 44 4.60 -11.71 0.94
C GLU A 44 5.72 -11.79 -0.10
N ASP A 45 5.49 -12.55 -1.19
CA ASP A 45 6.49 -12.84 -2.22
C ASP A 45 6.43 -11.85 -3.40
N ASP A 46 5.73 -10.72 -3.25
CA ASP A 46 5.67 -9.66 -4.27
C ASP A 46 7.06 -9.01 -4.47
N PRO A 47 7.69 -9.19 -5.65
CA PRO A 47 9.02 -8.65 -5.91
C PRO A 47 9.01 -7.14 -6.24
N ILE A 48 7.84 -6.55 -6.47
CA ILE A 48 7.64 -5.15 -6.84
C ILE A 48 7.21 -4.33 -5.62
N ALA A 49 6.13 -4.74 -4.96
CA ALA A 49 5.62 -4.13 -3.74
C ALA A 49 5.96 -5.01 -2.53
N ASN A 50 7.23 -5.00 -2.14
CA ASN A 50 7.75 -5.89 -1.10
C ASN A 50 6.95 -5.85 0.22
N ILE A 51 6.99 -6.95 0.96
CA ILE A 51 6.27 -7.09 2.23
C ILE A 51 6.66 -6.03 3.28
N GLU A 52 7.92 -5.57 3.28
CA GLU A 52 8.36 -4.53 4.22
C GLU A 52 7.61 -3.20 4.01
N SER A 53 7.28 -2.86 2.76
CA SER A 53 6.43 -1.69 2.46
C SER A 53 5.04 -1.83 3.06
N GLY A 54 4.46 -3.04 3.00
CA GLY A 54 3.18 -3.36 3.64
C GLY A 54 3.25 -3.25 5.17
N ARG A 55 4.32 -3.78 5.77
CA ARG A 55 4.57 -3.70 7.22
C ARG A 55 4.74 -2.25 7.70
N GLU A 56 5.49 -1.43 6.97
CA GLU A 56 5.63 0.00 7.29
C GLU A 56 4.29 0.74 7.18
N LEU A 57 3.48 0.43 6.17
CA LEU A 57 2.14 0.97 6.05
C LEU A 57 1.24 0.55 7.23
N ALA A 58 1.31 -0.71 7.64
CA ALA A 58 0.57 -1.22 8.80
C ALA A 58 0.99 -0.53 10.11
N LYS A 59 2.29 -0.28 10.32
CA LYS A 59 2.80 0.51 11.46
C LYS A 59 2.21 1.93 11.47
N ARG A 60 2.08 2.54 10.29
CA ARG A 60 1.47 3.88 10.13
C ARG A 60 -0.05 3.87 10.28
N LEU A 61 -0.70 2.74 10.01
CA LEU A 61 -2.15 2.56 10.07
C LEU A 61 -2.54 1.56 11.17
N PRO A 62 -2.29 1.86 12.47
CA PRO A 62 -2.45 0.88 13.56
C PRO A 62 -3.90 0.44 13.81
N ARG A 63 -4.88 1.10 13.18
CA ARG A 63 -6.31 0.70 13.23
C ARG A 63 -6.70 -0.23 12.08
N ALA A 64 -5.85 -0.39 11.08
CA ALA A 64 -6.09 -1.30 9.99
C ALA A 64 -5.76 -2.73 10.43
N GLU A 65 -6.55 -3.69 9.99
CA GLU A 65 -6.18 -5.10 10.08
C GLU A 65 -5.18 -5.40 8.97
N PHE A 66 -4.00 -5.92 9.33
CA PHE A 66 -2.97 -6.29 8.36
C PHE A 66 -2.85 -7.80 8.26
N VAL A 67 -2.94 -8.31 7.03
CA VAL A 67 -2.88 -9.74 6.71
C VAL A 67 -1.75 -9.96 5.71
N GLU A 68 -0.73 -10.70 6.14
CA GLU A 68 0.33 -11.16 5.24
C GLU A 68 -0.06 -12.48 4.58
N TRP A 69 0.39 -12.66 3.35
CA TRP A 69 0.00 -13.80 2.55
C TRP A 69 1.17 -14.42 1.79
N ALA A 70 1.70 -15.50 2.38
CA ALA A 70 2.82 -16.26 1.85
C ALA A 70 2.48 -16.98 0.53
N GLY A 71 3.46 -17.14 -0.35
CA GLY A 71 3.35 -17.93 -1.58
C GLY A 71 2.72 -17.19 -2.75
N VAL A 72 2.44 -15.90 -2.64
CA VAL A 72 1.81 -15.07 -3.67
C VAL A 72 2.66 -13.87 -4.03
N GLY A 73 2.78 -13.62 -5.33
CA GLY A 73 3.51 -12.53 -5.92
C GLY A 73 2.66 -11.28 -6.18
N HIS A 74 2.97 -10.60 -7.29
CA HIS A 74 2.46 -9.25 -7.57
C HIS A 74 1.00 -9.20 -8.02
N PHE A 75 0.43 -10.31 -8.48
CA PHE A 75 -0.92 -10.36 -9.04
C PHE A 75 -1.83 -11.29 -8.23
N PRO A 76 -2.11 -10.96 -6.95
CA PRO A 76 -2.86 -11.81 -6.02
C PRO A 76 -4.23 -12.24 -6.55
N ASN A 77 -4.92 -11.35 -7.28
CA ASN A 77 -6.22 -11.63 -7.89
C ASN A 77 -6.18 -12.68 -9.01
N PHE A 78 -5.01 -13.00 -9.55
CA PHE A 78 -4.81 -14.05 -10.54
C PHE A 78 -4.16 -15.29 -9.93
N GLU A 79 -3.20 -15.08 -9.02
CA GLU A 79 -2.41 -16.16 -8.41
C GLU A 79 -3.23 -16.99 -7.40
N ASP A 80 -4.10 -16.35 -6.60
CA ASP A 80 -5.09 -17.05 -5.77
C ASP A 80 -6.32 -16.15 -5.55
N PRO A 81 -7.28 -16.19 -6.49
CA PRO A 81 -8.48 -15.36 -6.45
C PRO A 81 -9.40 -15.68 -5.25
N ASP A 82 -9.35 -16.90 -4.72
CA ASP A 82 -10.22 -17.35 -3.64
C ASP A 82 -9.83 -16.67 -2.32
N PHE A 83 -8.53 -16.55 -2.04
CA PHE A 83 -8.06 -15.78 -0.91
C PHE A 83 -8.48 -14.32 -1.01
N VAL A 84 -8.32 -13.69 -2.18
CA VAL A 84 -8.75 -12.30 -2.40
C VAL A 84 -10.25 -12.13 -2.15
N ALA A 85 -11.07 -13.02 -2.72
CA ALA A 85 -12.52 -13.01 -2.51
C ALA A 85 -12.87 -13.16 -1.02
N ASN A 86 -12.19 -14.05 -0.30
CA ASN A 86 -12.37 -14.23 1.13
C ASN A 86 -12.00 -12.98 1.93
N GLN A 87 -10.88 -12.32 1.64
CA GLN A 87 -10.50 -11.08 2.34
C GLN A 87 -11.52 -9.95 2.10
N ILE A 88 -12.11 -9.88 0.91
CA ILE A 88 -13.20 -8.94 0.60
C ILE A 88 -14.45 -9.29 1.40
N ALA A 89 -14.85 -10.56 1.45
CA ALA A 89 -16.01 -11.02 2.19
C ALA A 89 -15.90 -10.68 3.68
N ILE A 90 -14.78 -11.01 4.32
CA ILE A 90 -14.53 -10.69 5.73
C ILE A 90 -14.57 -9.17 5.95
N SER A 91 -14.07 -8.37 4.99
CA SER A 91 -14.10 -6.90 5.09
C SER A 91 -15.52 -6.32 4.98
N ALA A 92 -16.42 -7.03 4.31
CA ALA A 92 -17.84 -6.69 4.23
C ALA A 92 -18.67 -7.26 5.41
N GLY A 93 -18.06 -8.02 6.31
CA GLY A 93 -18.74 -8.70 7.42
C GLY A 93 -19.58 -9.90 6.98
N LEU A 94 -19.18 -10.55 5.88
CA LEU A 94 -19.77 -11.79 5.35
C LEU A 94 -19.02 -13.03 5.85
#